data_AF-A0A7W1D1T3-F1
#
_entry.id   AF-A0A7W1D1T3-F1
#
_cell.length_a   1.000
_cell.length_b   1.000
_cell.length_c   1.000
_cell.angle_alpha   90.00
_cell.angle_beta   90.00
_cell.angle_gamma   90.00
#
_symmetry.space_group_name_H-M   'P 1'
#
loop_
_entity.id
_entity.type
_entity.pdbx_description
1 polymer ?
#
loop_
_entity_poly.entity_id
_entity_poly.type
_entity_poly.pdbx_seq_one_letter_code
_entity_poly.pdbx_strand_id
1 'polypeptide(L)'
;MPIGAILGSLFSNPSSLGFVFVPMMGLIAISGIFYPITAFPLWLQWIGQVFPIYWMGLGMRSAFLPDSLASVEIDDSWRHLETAGVHYQTVGYLERGEYSPNLHLALKIAEYFEVPVEVIFSTTPFPRIGSGERSA
;
A
#
# COMPACT_ATOMS: atom_id res chain seq x y z
N MET A 1 11.33 -14.46 -20.68
CA MET A 1 10.33 -14.90 -19.68
C MET A 1 10.18 -13.78 -18.65
N PRO A 2 8.97 -13.24 -18.40
CA PRO A 2 8.78 -12.22 -17.36
C PRO A 2 9.06 -12.84 -15.98
N ILE A 3 9.92 -12.20 -15.18
CA ILE A 3 10.33 -12.66 -13.83
C ILE A 3 9.12 -12.94 -12.93
N GLY A 4 8.03 -12.18 -13.09
CA GLY A 4 6.78 -12.39 -12.36
C GLY A 4 6.08 -13.72 -12.65
N ALA A 5 6.23 -14.30 -13.84
CA ALA A 5 5.65 -15.61 -14.16
C ALA A 5 6.44 -16.77 -13.51
N ILE A 6 7.75 -16.58 -13.31
CA ILE A 6 8.62 -17.55 -12.63
C ILE A 6 8.39 -17.50 -11.12
N LEU A 7 8.25 -16.31 -10.54
CA LEU A 7 7.94 -16.15 -9.12
C LEU A 7 6.50 -16.56 -8.79
N GLY A 8 5.55 -16.24 -9.66
CA GLY A 8 4.14 -16.60 -9.48
C GLY A 8 3.88 -18.10 -9.52
N SER A 9 4.67 -18.87 -10.26
CA SER A 9 4.53 -20.33 -10.29
C SER A 9 4.96 -21.02 -8.98
N LEU A 10 5.74 -20.33 -8.13
CA LEU A 10 6.14 -20.83 -6.81
C LEU A 10 5.02 -20.75 -5.76
N PHE A 11 3.97 -19.94 -5.99
CA PHE A 11 2.90 -19.68 -5.03
C PHE A 11 1.54 -20.13 -5.57
N SER A 12 1.35 -21.44 -5.72
CA SER A 12 0.11 -22.04 -6.21
C SER A 12 -0.83 -22.53 -5.08
N ASN A 13 -0.49 -22.27 -3.80
CA ASN A 13 -1.20 -22.80 -2.64
C ASN A 13 -1.73 -21.68 -1.71
N PRO A 14 -3.04 -21.61 -1.42
CA PRO A 14 -3.63 -20.64 -0.47
C PRO A 14 -3.04 -20.73 0.95
N SER A 15 -2.48 -21.89 1.32
CA SER A 15 -1.81 -22.12 2.60
C SER A 15 -0.44 -21.45 2.69
N SER A 16 0.12 -20.98 1.56
CA SER A 16 1.41 -20.28 1.51
C SER A 16 1.34 -18.83 1.99
N LEU A 17 0.15 -18.36 2.36
CA LEU A 17 -0.09 -17.02 2.91
C LEU A 17 0.88 -16.71 4.07
N GLY A 18 1.14 -17.68 4.96
CA GLY A 18 2.11 -17.50 6.06
C GLY A 18 3.54 -17.19 5.60
N PHE A 19 3.98 -17.76 4.47
CA PHE A 19 5.32 -17.52 3.91
C PHE A 19 5.49 -16.12 3.31
N VAL A 20 4.40 -15.46 2.95
CA VAL A 20 4.43 -14.05 2.51
C VAL A 20 4.35 -13.12 3.72
N PHE A 21 3.54 -13.48 4.72
CA PHE A 21 3.32 -12.65 5.90
C PHE A 21 4.55 -12.52 6.79
N VAL A 22 5.31 -13.59 7.01
CA VAL A 22 6.49 -13.55 7.90
C VAL A 22 7.59 -12.61 7.37
N PRO A 23 8.04 -12.70 6.11
CA PRO A 23 8.99 -11.75 5.54
C PRO A 23 8.44 -10.31 5.54
N MET A 24 7.14 -10.15 5.25
CA MET A 24 6.52 -8.82 5.25
C MET A 24 6.50 -8.20 6.65
N MET A 25 6.22 -8.96 7.70
CA MET A 25 6.34 -8.49 9.08
C MET A 25 7.79 -8.14 9.44
N GLY A 26 8.77 -8.92 8.98
CA GLY A 26 10.19 -8.59 9.15
C GLY A 26 10.57 -7.27 8.49
N LEU A 27 10.11 -7.04 7.26
CA LEU A 27 10.32 -5.77 6.55
C LEU A 27 9.68 -4.59 7.28
N ILE A 28 8.44 -4.75 7.78
CA ILE A 28 7.77 -3.73 8.57
C ILE A 28 8.56 -3.42 9.84
N ALA A 29 9.06 -4.44 10.56
CA ALA A 29 9.84 -4.25 11.77
C ALA A 29 11.15 -3.47 11.54
N ILE A 30 11.79 -3.68 10.39
CA ILE A 30 13.07 -3.07 10.01
C ILE A 30 12.87 -1.70 9.30
N SER A 31 11.66 -1.40 8.84
CA SER A 31 11.35 -0.21 8.01
C SER A 31 11.48 1.15 8.70
N GLY A 32 11.71 1.20 10.01
CA GLY A 32 11.75 2.46 10.75
C GLY A 32 10.38 2.95 11.26
N ILE A 33 9.29 2.21 11.01
CA ILE A 33 7.91 2.62 11.38
C ILE A 33 7.69 2.56 12.91
N PHE A 34 8.18 1.51 13.57
CA PHE A 34 7.98 1.32 15.02
C PHE A 34 9.15 1.81 15.87
N TYR A 35 10.36 1.73 15.33
CA TYR A 35 11.61 2.14 15.99
C TYR A 35 12.50 2.87 14.99
N PRO A 36 13.23 3.92 15.38
CA PRO A 36 14.14 4.63 14.48
C PRO A 36 15.13 3.68 13.82
N ILE A 37 15.23 3.74 12.49
CA ILE A 37 16.10 2.81 11.75
C ILE A 37 17.58 2.99 12.12
N THR A 38 17.95 4.19 12.57
CA THR A 38 19.28 4.56 13.07
C THR A 38 19.69 3.81 14.34
N ALA A 39 18.73 3.25 15.08
CA ALA A 39 19.00 2.40 16.25
C ALA A 39 19.47 0.98 15.86
N PHE A 40 19.30 0.58 14.59
CA PHE A 40 19.72 -0.74 14.11
C PHE A 40 21.16 -0.73 13.58
N PRO A 41 21.83 -1.89 13.54
CA PRO A 41 23.13 -2.03 12.88
C PRO A 41 23.09 -1.59 11.42
N LEU A 42 24.18 -0.98 10.93
CA LEU A 42 24.26 -0.36 9.59
C LEU A 42 23.82 -1.30 8.45
N TRP A 43 24.18 -2.57 8.50
CA TRP A 43 23.80 -3.56 7.49
C TRP A 43 22.28 -3.76 7.40
N LEU A 44 21.56 -3.64 8.52
CA LEU A 44 20.10 -3.76 8.57
C LEU A 44 19.43 -2.52 7.97
N GLN A 45 20.06 -1.35 8.12
CA GLN A 45 19.59 -0.11 7.52
C GLN A 45 19.64 -0.16 5.99
N TRP A 46 20.71 -0.76 5.43
CA TRP A 46 20.81 -1.02 3.99
C TRP A 46 19.72 -1.96 3.49
N ILE A 47 19.44 -3.03 4.24
CA ILE A 47 18.36 -3.97 3.89
C ILE A 47 17.02 -3.23 3.88
N GLY A 48 16.69 -2.44 4.90
CA GLY A 48 15.44 -1.69 4.96
C GLY A 48 15.26 -0.73 3.78
N GLN A 49 16.31 0.00 3.40
CA GLN A 49 16.29 0.99 2.32
C GLN A 49 16.11 0.40 0.91
N VAL A 50 16.37 -0.89 0.71
CA VAL A 50 16.12 -1.57 -0.57
C VAL A 50 14.62 -1.70 -0.85
N PHE A 51 13.77 -1.73 0.17
CA PHE A 51 12.35 -2.00 0.02
C PHE A 51 11.49 -0.71 0.10
N PRO A 52 10.40 -0.60 -0.68
CA PRO A 52 9.52 0.58 -0.69
C PRO A 52 8.88 0.93 0.66
N ILE A 53 8.76 -0.03 1.57
CA ILE A 53 8.10 0.15 2.88
C ILE A 53 8.86 1.19 3.72
N TYR A 54 10.21 1.21 3.68
CA TYR A 54 11.01 2.21 4.37
C TYR A 54 10.68 3.63 3.88
N TRP A 55 10.67 3.82 2.56
CA TRP A 55 10.42 5.10 1.91
C TRP A 55 9.00 5.61 2.17
N MET A 56 8.02 4.71 2.20
CA MET A 56 6.65 5.06 2.58
C MET A 56 6.56 5.53 4.03
N GLY A 57 7.25 4.84 4.95
CA GLY A 57 7.33 5.24 6.36
C GLY A 57 8.08 6.57 6.56
N LEU A 58 9.15 6.82 5.80
CA LEU A 58 9.88 8.08 5.80
C LEU A 58 9.02 9.23 5.25
N GLY A 59 8.30 9.00 4.15
CA GLY A 59 7.39 9.98 3.57
C GLY A 59 6.25 10.36 4.51
N MET A 60 5.62 9.38 5.16
CA MET A 60 4.59 9.63 6.17
C MET A 60 5.15 10.43 7.35
N ARG A 61 6.33 10.06 7.88
CA ARG A 61 6.97 10.83 8.96
C ARG A 61 7.28 12.26 8.54
N SER A 62 7.79 12.46 7.33
CA SER A 62 8.07 13.80 6.80
C SER A 62 6.82 14.69 6.65
N ALA A 63 5.65 14.09 6.43
CA ALA A 63 4.39 14.82 6.27
C ALA A 63 3.72 15.18 7.62
N PHE A 64 3.99 14.41 8.67
CA PHE A 64 3.28 14.52 9.96
C PHE A 64 4.19 14.91 11.14
N LEU A 65 5.51 14.82 11.01
CA LEU A 65 6.46 15.16 12.06
C LEU A 65 7.12 16.53 11.81
N PRO A 66 7.45 17.28 12.88
CA PRO A 66 8.18 18.54 12.77
C PRO A 66 9.58 18.36 12.17
N ASP A 67 10.05 19.37 11.42
CA ASP A 67 11.39 19.38 10.81
C ASP A 67 12.53 19.17 11.80
N SER A 68 12.35 19.55 13.08
CA SER A 68 13.36 19.31 14.12
C SER A 68 13.67 17.82 14.32
N LEU A 69 12.73 16.93 14.00
CA LEU A 69 12.91 15.48 14.13
C LEU A 69 13.67 14.86 12.94
N ALA A 70 13.96 15.62 11.88
CA ALA A 70 14.80 15.16 10.77
C ALA A 70 16.20 14.76 11.22
N SER A 71 16.72 15.38 12.30
CA SER A 71 18.02 15.07 12.92
C SER A 71 18.11 13.68 13.56
N VAL A 72 16.98 12.96 13.67
CA VAL A 72 16.94 11.58 14.18
C VAL A 72 16.94 10.56 13.03
N GLU A 73 16.77 11.03 11.80
CA GLU A 73 16.75 10.23 10.58
C GLU A 73 18.14 10.03 9.98
N ILE A 74 18.24 9.09 9.05
CA ILE A 74 19.47 8.88 8.27
C ILE A 74 19.79 10.17 7.49
N ASP A 75 21.04 10.62 7.60
CA ASP A 75 21.57 11.85 6.98
C ASP A 75 20.93 13.16 7.49
N ASP A 76 20.34 13.15 8.69
CA ASP A 76 19.72 14.33 9.34
C ASP A 76 18.65 15.02 8.45
N SER A 77 18.01 14.26 7.55
CA SER A 77 17.15 14.79 6.50
C SER A 77 15.98 13.86 6.17
N TRP A 78 14.84 14.45 5.77
CA TRP A 78 13.66 13.72 5.30
C TRP A 78 13.81 13.12 3.90
N ARG A 79 14.91 13.41 3.18
CA ARG A 79 15.25 12.81 1.87
C ARG A 79 14.06 12.84 0.90
N HIS A 80 13.48 14.04 0.76
CA HIS A 80 12.24 14.25 -0.01
C HIS A 80 12.40 13.86 -1.48
N LEU A 81 13.58 14.07 -2.09
CA LEU A 81 13.82 13.74 -3.49
C LEU A 81 13.87 12.24 -3.72
N GLU A 82 14.48 11.47 -2.81
CA GLU A 82 14.55 10.02 -2.91
C GLU A 82 13.20 9.36 -2.56
N THR A 83 12.48 9.94 -1.61
CA THR A 83 11.09 9.54 -1.29
C THR A 83 10.15 9.85 -2.46
N ALA A 84 10.27 11.04 -3.06
CA ALA A 84 9.62 11.37 -4.32
C ALA A 84 10.10 10.44 -5.44
N GLY A 85 11.35 9.97 -5.41
CA GLY A 85 11.92 8.90 -6.23
C GLY A 85 11.14 7.57 -6.16
N VAL A 86 10.49 7.25 -5.05
CA VAL A 86 9.62 6.07 -4.96
C VAL A 86 8.19 6.40 -5.38
N HIS A 87 7.78 7.65 -5.19
CA HIS A 87 6.42 8.12 -5.43
C HIS A 87 6.19 8.74 -6.83
N TYR A 88 7.23 9.15 -7.56
CA TYR A 88 7.15 9.88 -8.84
C TYR A 88 6.55 9.00 -9.92
N GLN A 89 6.67 7.69 -9.78
CA GLN A 89 6.04 6.78 -10.71
C GLN A 89 4.52 6.97 -10.61
N THR A 90 3.97 6.97 -9.39
CA THR A 90 2.56 7.23 -9.12
C THR A 90 2.16 8.69 -9.40
N VAL A 91 2.96 9.67 -8.98
CA VAL A 91 2.69 11.11 -9.23
C VAL A 91 2.76 11.42 -10.72
N GLY A 92 3.72 10.86 -11.45
CA GLY A 92 3.83 11.01 -12.90
C GLY A 92 2.72 10.30 -13.68
N TYR A 93 2.12 9.23 -13.14
CA TYR A 93 0.87 8.68 -13.68
C TYR A 93 -0.33 9.61 -13.42
N LEU A 94 -0.36 10.31 -12.28
CA LEU A 94 -1.38 11.32 -11.97
C LEU A 94 -1.23 12.59 -12.81
N GLU A 95 -0.01 13.12 -12.97
CA GLU A 95 0.30 14.30 -13.78
C GLU A 95 0.06 14.08 -15.27
N ARG A 96 0.26 12.84 -15.77
CA ARG A 96 -0.05 12.45 -17.16
C ARG A 96 -1.50 12.02 -17.36
N GLY A 97 -2.32 11.99 -16.30
CA GLY A 97 -3.71 11.53 -16.37
C GLY A 97 -3.88 10.03 -16.71
N GLU A 98 -2.80 9.26 -16.63
CA GLU A 98 -2.75 7.83 -16.95
C GLU A 98 -3.02 6.93 -15.74
N TYR A 99 -3.26 7.53 -14.56
CA TYR A 99 -3.64 6.81 -13.35
C TYR A 99 -5.08 6.28 -13.48
N SER A 100 -5.21 5.01 -13.89
CA SER A 100 -6.49 4.30 -14.05
C SER A 100 -6.75 3.17 -13.04
N PRO A 101 -6.45 3.28 -11.73
CA PRO A 101 -7.00 2.32 -10.79
C PRO A 101 -8.45 2.67 -10.44
N ASN A 102 -9.23 1.65 -10.13
CA ASN A 102 -10.64 1.64 -9.77
C ASN A 102 -11.71 1.69 -10.86
N LEU A 103 -11.57 2.35 -12.02
CA LEU A 103 -12.69 2.31 -13.00
C LEU A 103 -12.82 0.94 -13.67
N HIS A 104 -11.72 0.36 -14.15
CA HIS A 104 -11.75 -0.97 -14.77
C HIS A 104 -12.17 -2.06 -13.77
N LEU A 105 -11.73 -1.92 -12.52
CA LEU A 105 -12.11 -2.83 -11.44
C LEU A 105 -13.58 -2.65 -11.06
N ALA A 106 -14.06 -1.41 -10.93
CA ALA A 106 -15.46 -1.08 -10.69
C ALA A 106 -16.39 -1.67 -11.76
N LEU A 107 -16.01 -1.53 -13.04
CA LEU A 107 -16.77 -2.10 -14.15
C LEU A 107 -16.75 -3.63 -14.15
N LYS A 108 -15.62 -4.26 -13.80
CA LYS A 108 -15.55 -5.72 -13.62
C LYS A 108 -16.41 -6.23 -12.47
N ILE A 109 -16.46 -5.50 -11.36
CA ILE A 109 -17.33 -5.84 -10.21
C ILE A 109 -18.80 -5.66 -10.63
N ALA A 110 -19.13 -4.58 -11.34
CA ALA A 110 -20.48 -4.33 -11.90
C ALA A 110 -20.92 -5.46 -12.83
N GLU A 111 -20.05 -5.89 -13.75
CA GLU A 111 -20.29 -7.01 -14.66
C GLU A 111 -20.48 -8.32 -13.91
N TYR A 112 -19.62 -8.63 -12.93
CA TYR A 112 -19.69 -9.87 -12.16
C TYR A 112 -20.99 -10.00 -11.34
N PHE A 113 -21.47 -8.90 -10.77
CA PHE A 113 -22.70 -8.87 -9.99
C PHE A 113 -23.94 -8.52 -10.82
N GLU A 114 -23.79 -8.31 -12.13
CA GLU A 114 -24.87 -7.91 -13.05
C GLU A 114 -25.66 -6.67 -12.58
N VAL A 115 -24.98 -5.72 -11.93
CA VAL A 115 -25.59 -4.49 -11.42
C VAL A 115 -24.91 -3.24 -12.00
N PRO A 116 -25.65 -2.12 -12.16
CA PRO A 116 -25.05 -0.84 -12.51
C PRO A 116 -23.97 -0.41 -11.51
N VAL A 117 -22.96 0.32 -11.98
CA VAL A 117 -21.82 0.76 -11.13
C VAL A 117 -22.28 1.65 -9.97
N GLU A 118 -23.37 2.39 -10.15
CA GLU A 118 -24.00 3.24 -9.14
C GLU A 118 -24.51 2.43 -7.95
N VAL A 119 -24.87 1.16 -8.16
CA VAL A 119 -25.30 0.25 -7.09
C VAL A 119 -24.10 -0.11 -6.21
N ILE A 120 -22.95 -0.39 -6.79
CA ILE A 120 -21.73 -0.75 -6.04
C ILE A 120 -21.24 0.43 -5.18
N PHE A 121 -21.38 1.67 -5.69
CA PHE A 121 -20.95 2.89 -5.01
C PHE A 121 -22.10 3.71 -4.43
N SER A 122 -23.24 3.07 -4.11
CA SER A 122 -24.37 3.77 -3.53
C SER A 122 -24.01 4.42 -2.19
N THR A 123 -24.27 5.72 -2.07
CA THR A 123 -24.14 6.47 -0.81
C THR A 123 -25.40 6.38 0.06
N THR A 124 -26.49 5.82 -0.48
CA THR A 124 -27.73 5.59 0.26
C THR A 124 -27.78 4.16 0.82
N PRO A 125 -28.22 3.97 2.08
CA PRO A 125 -28.31 2.63 2.68
C PRO A 125 -29.29 1.71 1.93
N PHE A 126 -28.89 0.45 1.72
CA PHE A 126 -29.76 -0.55 1.11
C PHE A 126 -30.92 -0.95 2.03
N PRO A 127 -32.09 -1.28 1.45
CA PRO A 127 -33.18 -1.91 2.19
C PRO A 127 -32.69 -3.17 2.92
N ARG A 128 -33.08 -3.31 4.19
CA ARG A 128 -32.69 -4.47 5.01
C ARG A 128 -33.43 -5.71 4.52
N ILE A 129 -32.69 -6.77 4.20
CA ILE A 129 -33.28 -8.07 3.87
C ILE A 129 -33.91 -8.64 5.15
N GLY A 130 -35.25 -8.76 5.17
CA GLY A 130 -36.00 -9.33 6.29
C GLY A 130 -36.96 -8.39 7.03
N SER A 131 -37.02 -7.09 6.69
CA SER A 131 -38.05 -6.18 7.24
C SER A 131 -39.37 -6.28 6.46
N GLY A 132 -39.86 -7.51 6.26
CA GLY A 132 -41.17 -7.73 5.67
C GLY A 132 -42.23 -6.96 6.45
N GLU A 133 -43.05 -6.21 5.72
CA GLU A 133 -44.26 -5.60 6.21
C GLU A 133 -45.05 -6.60 7.05
N ARG A 134 -45.23 -6.26 8.32
CA ARG A 134 -46.26 -6.86 9.17
C ARG A 134 -47.09 -5.73 9.77
N SER A 135 -48.00 -5.19 8.97
CA SER A 135 -49.22 -4.47 9.34
C SER A 135 -50.03 -4.34 8.05
N ALA A 136 -51.08 -5.14 7.85
CA ALA A 136 -52.42 -4.96 8.43
C ALA A 136 -53.08 -3.68 7.93
#